data_AF-A0A285EDS1-F1
#
_entry.id   AF-A0A285EDS1-F1
#
_cell.length_a   1.000
_cell.length_b   1.000
_cell.length_c   1.000
_cell.angle_alpha   90.00
_cell.angle_beta   90.00
_cell.angle_gamma   90.00
#
_symmetry.space_group_name_H-M   'P 1'
#
loop_
_entity.id
_entity.type
_entity.pdbx_description
1 polymer ?
#
loop_
_entity_poly.entity_id
_entity_poly.type
_entity_poly.pdbx_seq_one_letter_code
_entity_poly.pdbx_strand_id
1 'polypeptide(L)'
;MAAVLGVSRVPLREALRVLASEGLLTHRLNQGYFVAELSIDEFRQIVALLEYLETELIRTARWPSPEEVDHLRELNARLSAATSDLSSASELNREFHFAVFRLSPKKVFVSEAERYWNLAEPFRMVHVATADREEIVTQHEDLVDALAAQDRVLTIRVMNDHRRDTLASALATLTARPGSHSDRAVS
;
A
#
# COMPACT_ATOMS: atom_id res chain seq x y z
N MET A 1 21.60 12.67 -14.23
CA MET A 1 21.36 11.98 -12.94
C MET A 1 22.50 12.08 -11.91
N ALA A 2 23.70 11.49 -12.11
CA ALA A 2 24.77 11.51 -11.08
C ALA A 2 25.26 12.93 -10.70
N ALA A 3 25.39 13.82 -11.67
CA ALA A 3 25.76 15.22 -11.44
C ALA A 3 24.62 16.04 -10.79
N VAL A 4 23.37 15.59 -10.89
CA VAL A 4 22.18 16.26 -10.32
C VAL A 4 22.00 15.88 -8.84
N LEU A 5 22.45 14.69 -8.44
CA LEU A 5 22.34 14.16 -7.07
C LEU A 5 23.65 14.25 -6.27
N GLY A 6 24.75 14.70 -6.87
CA GLY A 6 26.04 14.85 -6.18
C GLY A 6 26.71 13.54 -5.75
N VAL A 7 26.29 12.38 -6.29
CA VAL A 7 26.77 11.05 -5.88
C VAL A 7 27.59 10.39 -6.99
N SER A 8 28.58 9.57 -6.62
CA SER A 8 29.41 8.82 -7.56
C SER A 8 28.61 7.74 -8.33
N ARG A 9 29.10 7.34 -9.51
CA ARG A 9 28.36 6.49 -10.46
C ARG A 9 28.06 5.07 -9.95
N VAL A 10 28.88 4.54 -9.05
CA VAL A 10 28.77 3.18 -8.50
C VAL A 10 27.59 3.05 -7.52
N PRO A 11 27.50 3.85 -6.42
CA PRO A 11 26.36 3.80 -5.51
C PRO A 11 25.04 4.16 -6.17
N LEU A 12 25.04 5.07 -7.16
CA LEU A 12 23.84 5.37 -7.94
C LEU A 12 23.36 4.15 -8.74
N ARG A 13 24.27 3.37 -9.34
CA ARG A 13 23.91 2.16 -10.08
C ARG A 13 23.33 1.07 -9.17
N GLU A 14 23.87 0.93 -7.96
CA GLU A 14 23.34 -0.03 -6.99
C GLU A 14 21.95 0.41 -6.48
N ALA A 15 21.75 1.70 -6.18
CA ALA A 15 20.42 2.23 -5.84
C ALA A 15 19.40 2.03 -6.97
N LEU A 16 19.77 2.29 -8.23
CA LEU A 16 18.90 2.06 -9.39
C LEU A 16 18.58 0.57 -9.61
N ARG A 17 19.53 -0.33 -9.31
CA ARG A 17 19.29 -1.79 -9.34
C ARG A 17 18.33 -2.24 -8.25
N VAL A 18 18.45 -1.69 -7.04
CA VAL A 18 17.52 -1.95 -5.93
C VAL A 18 16.11 -1.50 -6.33
N LEU A 19 15.97 -0.25 -6.79
CA LEU A 19 14.69 0.28 -7.27
C LEU A 19 14.11 -0.52 -8.44
N ALA A 20 14.95 -1.03 -9.34
CA ALA A 20 14.50 -1.91 -10.42
C ALA A 20 14.10 -3.30 -9.92
N SER A 21 14.80 -3.85 -8.93
CA SER A 21 14.44 -5.13 -8.30
C SER A 21 13.16 -5.02 -7.46
N GLU A 22 12.86 -3.83 -6.95
CA GLU A 22 11.62 -3.47 -6.28
C GLU A 22 10.49 -3.15 -7.27
N GLY A 23 10.78 -3.17 -8.58
CA GLY A 23 9.84 -2.91 -9.67
C GLY A 23 9.42 -1.44 -9.81
N LEU A 24 10.08 -0.52 -9.09
CA LEU A 24 9.87 0.92 -9.20
C LEU A 24 10.48 1.50 -10.48
N LEU A 25 11.48 0.80 -11.03
CA LEU A 25 12.12 1.15 -12.30
C LEU A 25 12.16 -0.04 -13.25
N THR A 26 11.96 0.20 -14.54
CA THR A 26 12.25 -0.75 -15.61
C THR A 26 13.59 -0.41 -16.26
N HIS A 27 14.52 -1.36 -16.29
CA HIS A 27 15.79 -1.19 -17.00
C HIS A 27 15.61 -1.56 -18.48
N ARG A 28 15.86 -0.61 -19.40
CA ARG A 28 15.85 -0.84 -20.85
C ARG A 28 17.29 -0.83 -21.38
N LEU A 29 17.66 -1.89 -22.10
CA LEU A 29 19.02 -2.06 -22.65
C LEU A 29 19.38 -0.85 -23.54
N ASN A 30 20.54 -0.24 -23.29
CA ASN A 30 21.04 0.97 -23.98
C ASN A 30 20.24 2.27 -23.78
N GLN A 31 19.18 2.27 -22.94
CA GLN A 31 18.34 3.45 -22.70
C GLN A 31 18.28 3.88 -21.23
N GLY A 32 18.76 3.05 -20.30
CA GLY A 32 18.82 3.39 -18.87
C GLY A 32 17.64 2.86 -18.07
N TYR A 33 17.31 3.51 -16.95
CA TYR A 33 16.21 3.14 -16.05
C TYR A 33 15.04 4.10 -16.25
N PHE A 34 13.83 3.56 -16.36
CA PHE A 34 12.57 4.29 -16.53
C PHE A 34 11.68 4.02 -15.33
N VAL A 35 10.82 4.97 -14.94
CA VAL A 35 9.77 4.68 -13.96
C VAL A 35 8.87 3.60 -14.54
N ALA A 36 8.60 2.54 -13.78
CA ALA A 36 7.70 1.50 -14.22
C ALA A 36 6.28 2.08 -14.35
N GLU A 37 5.74 2.10 -15.57
CA GLU A 37 4.34 2.41 -15.80
C GLU A 37 3.52 1.15 -15.51
N LEU A 38 2.94 1.06 -14.32
CA LEU A 38 2.04 -0.04 -13.97
C LEU A 38 0.74 0.11 -14.74
N SER A 39 0.43 -0.83 -15.64
CA SER A 39 -0.85 -0.85 -16.33
C SER A 39 -2.00 -1.18 -15.36
N ILE A 40 -3.24 -0.81 -15.72
CA ILE A 40 -4.43 -1.16 -14.93
C ILE A 40 -4.55 -2.69 -14.76
N ASP A 41 -4.16 -3.48 -15.76
CA ASP A 41 -4.23 -4.94 -15.70
C ASP A 41 -3.15 -5.54 -14.78
N GLU A 42 -1.94 -4.96 -14.74
CA GLU A 42 -0.93 -5.34 -13.75
C GLU A 42 -1.34 -4.92 -12.33
N PHE A 43 -1.97 -3.75 -12.17
CA PHE A 43 -2.52 -3.33 -10.89
C PHE A 43 -3.58 -4.31 -10.37
N ARG A 44 -4.50 -4.77 -11.23
CA ARG A 44 -5.48 -5.81 -10.86
C ARG A 44 -4.81 -7.11 -10.40
N GLN A 45 -3.73 -7.53 -11.07
CA GLN A 45 -2.96 -8.72 -10.66
C GLN A 45 -2.28 -8.53 -9.30
N ILE A 46 -1.71 -7.34 -9.04
CA ILE A 46 -1.12 -7.02 -7.73
C ILE A 46 -2.18 -7.04 -6.63
N VAL A 47 -3.36 -6.45 -6.86
CA VAL A 47 -4.44 -6.46 -5.87
C VAL A 47 -4.95 -7.88 -5.61
N ALA A 48 -5.01 -8.74 -6.63
CA ALA A 48 -5.33 -10.15 -6.45
C ALA A 48 -4.25 -10.90 -5.64
N LEU A 49 -2.96 -10.59 -5.82
CA LEU A 49 -1.89 -11.16 -5.01
C LEU A 49 -1.97 -10.66 -3.56
N LEU A 50 -2.23 -9.38 -3.34
CA LEU A 50 -2.45 -8.80 -2.01
C LEU A 50 -3.63 -9.47 -1.31
N GLU A 51 -4.74 -9.75 -2.01
CA GLU A 51 -5.87 -10.50 -1.46
C GLU A 51 -5.43 -11.82 -0.82
N TYR A 52 -4.66 -12.63 -1.56
CA TYR A 52 -4.17 -13.90 -1.06
C TYR A 52 -3.23 -13.74 0.13
N LEU A 53 -2.30 -12.78 0.06
CA LEU A 53 -1.31 -12.55 1.11
C LEU A 53 -1.95 -12.03 2.39
N GLU A 54 -2.75 -10.97 2.30
CA GLU A 54 -3.41 -10.31 3.42
C GLU A 54 -4.41 -11.23 4.11
N THR A 55 -5.19 -12.00 3.34
CA THR A 55 -6.12 -12.99 3.89
C THR A 55 -5.38 -14.07 4.67
N GLU A 56 -4.26 -14.58 4.14
CA GLU A 56 -3.44 -15.59 4.82
C GLU A 56 -2.77 -15.04 6.08
N LEU A 57 -2.32 -13.78 6.03
CA LEU A 57 -1.76 -13.07 7.18
C LEU A 57 -2.81 -12.93 8.29
N ILE A 58 -4.02 -12.47 7.96
CA ILE A 58 -5.12 -12.40 8.92
C ILE A 58 -5.48 -13.81 9.41
N ARG A 59 -5.60 -14.82 8.54
CA ARG A 59 -5.96 -16.19 8.91
C ARG A 59 -5.00 -16.79 9.95
N THR A 60 -3.73 -16.42 9.89
CA THR A 60 -2.67 -16.95 10.76
C THR A 60 -2.22 -16.01 11.87
N ALA A 61 -2.78 -14.81 11.94
CA ALA A 61 -2.49 -13.86 13.01
C ALA A 61 -2.86 -14.40 14.39
N ARG A 62 -2.04 -14.17 15.41
CA ARG A 62 -2.50 -14.31 16.79
C ARG A 62 -3.51 -13.21 17.12
N TRP A 63 -4.23 -13.36 18.22
CA TRP A 63 -5.05 -12.27 18.74
C TRP A 63 -4.15 -11.16 19.31
N PRO A 64 -4.48 -9.88 19.07
CA PRO A 64 -3.75 -8.76 19.65
C PRO A 64 -3.96 -8.70 21.17
N SER A 65 -2.99 -8.17 21.90
CA SER A 65 -3.20 -7.80 23.30
C SER A 65 -4.06 -6.53 23.41
N PRO A 66 -4.60 -6.20 24.60
CA PRO A 66 -5.32 -4.94 24.81
C PRO A 66 -4.50 -3.72 24.38
N GLU A 67 -3.19 -3.70 24.66
CA GLU A 67 -2.30 -2.61 24.28
C GLU A 67 -2.12 -2.49 22.77
N GLU A 68 -2.09 -3.62 22.05
CA GLU A 68 -2.03 -3.62 20.59
C GLU A 68 -3.35 -3.16 19.95
N VAL A 69 -4.49 -3.49 20.56
CA VAL A 69 -5.80 -2.95 20.15
C VAL A 69 -5.83 -1.45 20.35
N ASP A 70 -5.39 -0.95 21.50
CA ASP A 70 -5.34 0.48 21.78
C ASP A 70 -4.38 1.22 20.82
N HIS A 71 -3.25 0.61 20.48
CA HIS A 71 -2.33 1.15 19.49
C HIS A 71 -2.98 1.25 18.09
N LEU A 72 -3.72 0.24 17.65
CA LEU A 72 -4.46 0.30 16.38
C LEU A 72 -5.51 1.43 16.38
N ARG A 73 -6.22 1.62 17.50
CA ARG A 73 -7.16 2.74 17.66
C ARG A 73 -6.47 4.10 17.61
N GLU A 74 -5.30 4.21 18.24
CA GLU A 74 -4.49 5.44 18.19
C GLU A 74 -4.04 5.77 16.76
N LEU A 75 -3.57 4.78 16.00
CA LEU A 75 -3.20 4.96 14.59
C LEU A 75 -4.40 5.46 13.77
N ASN A 76 -5.58 4.88 13.98
CA ASN A 76 -6.79 5.28 13.27
C ASN A 76 -7.26 6.70 13.68
N ALA A 77 -7.16 7.06 14.97
CA ALA A 77 -7.45 8.40 15.45
C ALA A 77 -6.50 9.45 14.85
N ARG A 78 -5.21 9.12 14.74
CA ARG A 78 -4.22 9.97 14.06
C ARG A 78 -4.53 10.11 12.57
N LEU A 79 -4.98 9.03 11.91
CA LEU A 79 -5.40 9.05 10.51
C LEU A 79 -6.61 9.97 10.31
N SER A 80 -7.58 9.92 11.22
CA SER A 80 -8.75 10.82 11.23
C SER A 80 -8.32 12.30 11.34
N ALA A 81 -7.36 12.61 12.20
CA ALA A 81 -6.85 13.97 12.39
C ALA A 81 -5.98 14.50 11.23
N ALA A 82 -5.40 13.63 10.39
CA ALA A 82 -4.52 13.99 9.28
C ALA A 82 -5.30 14.43 8.02
N THR A 83 -6.07 15.52 8.15
CA THR A 83 -7.02 15.98 7.10
C THR A 83 -6.37 16.76 5.95
N SER A 84 -5.24 17.43 6.19
CA SER A 84 -4.57 18.28 5.18
C SER A 84 -3.26 17.73 4.64
N ASP A 85 -2.76 16.61 5.20
CA ASP A 85 -1.50 15.99 4.80
C ASP A 85 -1.73 14.57 4.29
N LEU A 86 -1.77 14.44 2.96
CA LEU A 86 -1.95 13.16 2.27
C LEU A 86 -0.78 12.20 2.48
N SER A 87 0.44 12.71 2.66
CA SER A 87 1.62 11.86 2.91
C SER A 87 1.50 11.22 4.28
N SER A 88 1.27 12.05 5.31
CA SER A 88 1.05 11.57 6.67
C SER A 88 -0.13 10.61 6.75
N ALA A 89 -1.21 10.87 6.01
CA ALA A 89 -2.35 9.96 5.95
C ALA A 89 -2.01 8.60 5.30
N SER A 90 -1.26 8.60 4.19
CA SER A 90 -0.84 7.34 3.55
C SER A 90 0.08 6.53 4.48
N GLU A 91 1.01 7.21 5.17
CA GLU A 91 1.91 6.60 6.15
C GLU A 91 1.15 5.98 7.33
N LEU A 92 0.21 6.71 7.92
CA LEU A 92 -0.64 6.22 9.02
C LEU A 92 -1.52 5.04 8.59
N ASN A 93 -2.12 5.14 7.40
CA ASN A 93 -2.88 4.03 6.83
C ASN A 93 -1.99 2.79 6.68
N ARG A 94 -0.79 2.95 6.09
CA ARG A 94 0.17 1.85 5.96
C ARG A 94 0.56 1.27 7.32
N GLU A 95 0.89 2.11 8.29
CA GLU A 95 1.26 1.70 9.65
C GLU A 95 0.16 0.85 10.30
N PHE A 96 -1.10 1.28 10.18
CA PHE A 96 -2.26 0.55 10.66
C PHE A 96 -2.36 -0.86 10.06
N HIS A 97 -2.34 -0.99 8.73
CA HIS A 97 -2.46 -2.30 8.07
C HIS A 97 -1.30 -3.23 8.42
N PHE A 98 -0.07 -2.71 8.47
CA PHE A 98 1.08 -3.55 8.81
C PHE A 98 1.16 -3.89 10.30
N ALA A 99 0.60 -3.09 11.20
CA ALA A 99 0.40 -3.48 12.60
C ALA A 99 -0.51 -4.72 12.69
N VAL A 100 -1.60 -4.76 11.92
CA VAL A 100 -2.47 -5.95 11.82
C VAL A 100 -1.75 -7.15 11.20
N PHE A 101 -1.07 -6.96 10.06
CA PHE A 101 -0.41 -8.06 9.34
C PHE A 101 0.73 -8.69 10.14
N ARG A 102 1.45 -7.90 10.95
CA ARG A 102 2.56 -8.38 11.80
C ARG A 102 2.10 -9.19 13.01
N LEU A 103 0.79 -9.29 13.27
CA LEU A 103 0.25 -10.28 14.21
C LEU A 103 0.43 -11.72 13.68
N SER A 104 0.66 -11.91 12.38
CA SER A 104 0.98 -13.22 11.79
C SER A 104 2.43 -13.64 12.05
N PRO A 105 2.71 -14.92 12.32
CA PRO A 105 4.08 -15.43 12.38
C PRO A 105 4.73 -15.55 10.98
N LYS A 106 3.99 -15.35 9.88
CA LYS A 106 4.48 -15.55 8.51
C LYS A 106 5.28 -14.36 7.98
N LYS A 107 6.50 -14.19 8.51
CA LYS A 107 7.40 -13.07 8.15
C LYS A 107 7.63 -12.90 6.64
N VAL A 108 7.73 -14.01 5.88
CA VAL A 108 7.90 -13.96 4.41
C VAL A 108 6.64 -13.42 3.71
N PHE A 109 5.44 -13.72 4.22
CA PHE A 109 4.21 -13.17 3.67
C PHE A 109 4.10 -11.68 3.96
N VAL A 110 4.53 -11.24 5.15
CA VAL A 110 4.59 -9.82 5.49
C VAL A 110 5.54 -9.07 4.55
N SER A 111 6.74 -9.60 4.31
CA SER A 111 7.71 -8.95 3.41
C SER A 111 7.21 -8.89 1.96
N GLU A 112 6.53 -9.94 1.47
CA GLU A 112 5.94 -9.89 0.13
C GLU A 112 4.75 -8.92 0.07
N ALA A 113 3.92 -8.85 1.12
CA ALA A 113 2.86 -7.85 1.21
C ALA A 113 3.44 -6.43 1.20
N GLU A 114 4.51 -6.15 1.94
CA GLU A 114 5.22 -4.86 1.90
C GLU A 114 5.70 -4.50 0.50
N ARG A 115 6.27 -5.47 -0.23
CA ARG A 115 6.75 -5.26 -1.60
C ARG A 115 5.61 -4.92 -2.56
N TYR A 116 4.51 -5.67 -2.51
CA TYR A 116 3.35 -5.40 -3.37
C TYR A 116 2.59 -4.14 -2.97
N TRP A 117 2.57 -3.78 -1.68
CA TRP A 117 2.10 -2.47 -1.22
C TRP A 117 2.90 -1.34 -1.84
N ASN A 118 4.24 -1.45 -1.88
CA ASN A 118 5.10 -0.43 -2.51
C ASN A 118 4.82 -0.31 -4.02
N LEU A 119 4.61 -1.43 -4.72
CA LEU A 119 4.25 -1.42 -6.14
C LEU A 119 2.86 -0.80 -6.38
N ALA A 120 1.91 -1.00 -5.46
CA ALA A 120 0.57 -0.45 -5.51
C ALA A 120 0.47 0.99 -4.99
N GLU A 121 1.53 1.54 -4.38
CA GLU A 121 1.50 2.82 -3.66
C GLU A 121 0.92 3.98 -4.50
N PRO A 122 1.28 4.17 -5.79
CA PRO A 122 0.70 5.25 -6.59
C PRO A 122 -0.83 5.18 -6.69
N PHE A 123 -1.40 3.97 -6.74
CA PHE A 123 -2.85 3.74 -6.83
C PHE A 123 -3.51 3.87 -5.46
N ARG A 124 -2.82 3.44 -4.39
CA ARG A 124 -3.31 3.58 -3.02
C ARG A 124 -3.33 5.05 -2.57
N MET A 125 -2.34 5.86 -2.96
CA MET A 125 -2.36 7.29 -2.71
C MET A 125 -3.55 7.98 -3.38
N VAL A 126 -3.97 7.52 -4.57
CA VAL A 126 -5.19 8.02 -5.21
C VAL A 126 -6.40 7.77 -4.32
N HIS A 127 -6.55 6.54 -3.80
CA HIS A 127 -7.64 6.22 -2.88
C HIS A 127 -7.61 7.11 -1.62
N VAL A 128 -6.46 7.25 -0.94
CA VAL A 128 -6.32 8.11 0.25
C VAL A 128 -6.66 9.58 -0.04
N ALA A 129 -6.41 10.03 -1.28
CA ALA A 129 -6.69 11.40 -1.71
C ALA A 129 -8.15 11.64 -2.14
N THR A 130 -8.86 10.60 -2.59
CA THR A 130 -10.21 10.75 -3.18
C THR A 130 -11.33 10.12 -2.38
N ALA A 131 -11.04 9.16 -1.51
CA ALA A 131 -12.04 8.55 -0.65
C ALA A 131 -12.41 9.49 0.50
N ASP A 132 -13.61 9.27 1.02
CA ASP A 132 -14.03 9.93 2.25
C ASP A 132 -13.15 9.43 3.40
N ARG A 133 -12.51 10.37 4.12
CA ARG A 133 -11.66 10.01 5.25
C ARG A 133 -12.48 9.38 6.38
N GLU A 134 -13.73 9.83 6.57
CA GLU A 134 -14.61 9.25 7.58
C GLU A 134 -14.90 7.78 7.26
N GLU A 135 -15.11 7.45 5.99
CA GLU A 135 -15.34 6.07 5.54
C GLU A 135 -14.12 5.17 5.81
N ILE A 136 -12.91 5.62 5.47
CA ILE A 136 -11.67 4.86 5.77
C ILE A 136 -11.55 4.60 7.27
N VAL A 137 -11.78 5.64 8.09
CA VAL A 137 -11.68 5.56 9.54
C VAL A 137 -12.71 4.57 10.12
N THR A 138 -13.97 4.62 9.66
CA THR A 138 -15.00 3.67 10.07
C THR A 138 -14.64 2.23 9.69
N GLN A 139 -14.12 2.00 8.49
CA GLN A 139 -13.68 0.66 8.07
C GLN A 139 -12.50 0.14 8.92
N HIS A 140 -11.59 1.02 9.34
CA HIS A 140 -10.52 0.68 10.28
C HIS A 140 -11.07 0.38 11.68
N GLU A 141 -12.08 1.12 12.17
CA GLU A 141 -12.75 0.82 13.45
C GLU A 141 -13.39 -0.57 13.43
N ASP A 142 -14.14 -0.90 12.37
CA ASP A 142 -14.76 -2.23 12.18
C ASP A 142 -13.73 -3.36 12.21
N LEU A 143 -12.54 -3.12 11.63
CA LEU A 143 -11.46 -4.10 11.63
C LEU A 143 -10.87 -4.30 13.03
N VAL A 144 -10.66 -3.21 13.78
CA VAL A 144 -10.16 -3.27 15.15
C VAL A 144 -11.15 -3.98 16.06
N ASP A 145 -12.44 -3.68 15.93
CA ASP A 145 -13.47 -4.32 16.74
C ASP A 145 -13.61 -5.80 16.42
N ALA A 146 -13.47 -6.20 15.15
CA ALA A 146 -13.42 -7.61 14.77
C ALA A 146 -12.21 -8.35 15.38
N LEU A 147 -11.04 -7.71 15.39
CA LEU A 147 -9.82 -8.25 16.01
C LEU A 147 -9.98 -8.38 17.54
N ALA A 148 -10.55 -7.37 18.19
CA ALA A 148 -10.79 -7.36 19.64
C ALA A 148 -11.85 -8.41 20.06
N ALA A 149 -12.87 -8.62 19.22
CA ALA A 149 -13.85 -9.68 19.39
C ALA A 149 -13.31 -11.08 19.09
N GLN A 150 -12.07 -11.18 18.59
CA GLN A 150 -11.43 -12.42 18.16
C GLN A 150 -12.24 -13.18 17.08
N ASP A 151 -12.92 -12.45 16.19
CA ASP A 151 -13.70 -13.02 15.11
C ASP A 151 -12.92 -12.98 13.80
N ARG A 152 -12.24 -14.11 13.51
CA ARG A 152 -11.40 -14.24 12.32
C ARG A 152 -12.17 -14.05 11.03
N VAL A 153 -13.39 -14.60 10.97
CA VAL A 153 -14.22 -14.59 9.77
C VAL A 153 -14.65 -13.16 9.48
N LEU A 154 -15.05 -12.43 10.52
CA LEU A 154 -15.37 -11.02 10.45
C LEU A 154 -14.15 -10.18 10.03
N THR A 155 -12.97 -10.38 10.65
CA THR A 155 -11.75 -9.62 10.28
C THR A 155 -11.40 -9.80 8.80
N ILE A 156 -11.47 -11.03 8.28
CA ILE A 156 -11.20 -11.29 6.86
C ILE A 156 -12.24 -10.59 5.98
N ARG A 157 -13.53 -10.66 6.34
CA ARG A 157 -14.60 -10.00 5.58
C ARG A 157 -14.38 -8.48 5.50
N VAL A 158 -14.17 -7.83 6.65
CA VAL A 158 -13.94 -6.37 6.73
C VAL A 158 -12.72 -5.96 5.92
N MET A 159 -11.59 -6.69 6.03
CA MET A 159 -10.39 -6.39 5.22
C MET A 159 -10.66 -6.52 3.72
N ASN A 160 -11.41 -7.55 3.32
CA ASN A 160 -11.74 -7.77 1.91
C ASN A 160 -12.65 -6.69 1.34
N ASP A 161 -13.62 -6.22 2.14
CA ASP A 161 -14.51 -5.14 1.74
C ASP A 161 -13.73 -3.81 1.63
N HIS A 162 -12.93 -3.45 2.64
CA HIS A 162 -12.05 -2.27 2.60
C HIS A 162 -11.12 -2.25 1.37
N ARG A 163 -10.49 -3.39 1.04
CA ARG A 163 -9.62 -3.50 -0.14
C ARG A 163 -10.40 -3.37 -1.46
N ARG A 164 -11.64 -3.89 -1.52
CA ARG A 164 -12.50 -3.74 -2.70
C ARG A 164 -12.85 -2.26 -2.93
N ASP A 165 -13.15 -1.53 -1.87
CA ASP A 165 -13.49 -0.10 -1.95
C ASP A 165 -12.27 0.74 -2.34
N THR A 166 -11.10 0.39 -1.80
CA THR A 166 -9.80 0.96 -2.22
C THR A 166 -9.60 0.81 -3.73
N LEU A 167 -9.80 -0.41 -4.26
CA LEU A 167 -9.66 -0.70 -5.69
C LEU A 167 -10.69 0.07 -6.54
N ALA A 168 -11.95 0.06 -6.12
CA ALA A 168 -13.03 0.73 -6.85
C ALA A 168 -12.79 2.24 -6.97
N SER A 169 -12.42 2.89 -5.86
CA SER A 169 -12.10 4.31 -5.81
C SER A 169 -10.90 4.66 -6.70
N ALA A 170 -9.80 3.89 -6.62
CA ALA A 170 -8.62 4.11 -7.45
C ALA A 170 -8.93 3.96 -8.95
N LEU A 171 -9.67 2.93 -9.35
CA LEU A 171 -10.05 2.71 -10.76
C LEU A 171 -11.01 3.79 -11.27
N ALA A 172 -11.97 4.23 -10.47
CA ALA A 172 -12.90 5.30 -10.84
C ALA A 172 -12.14 6.60 -11.15
N THR A 173 -11.20 6.99 -10.29
CA THR A 173 -10.41 8.21 -10.49
C THR A 173 -9.49 8.12 -11.72
N LEU A 174 -8.89 6.96 -11.97
CA LEU A 174 -7.98 6.77 -13.12
C LEU A 174 -8.72 6.69 -14.46
N THR A 175 -9.93 6.15 -14.48
CA THR A 175 -10.77 6.08 -15.68
C THR A 175 -11.48 7.41 -15.98
N ALA A 176 -11.74 8.22 -14.96
CA ALA A 176 -12.35 9.55 -15.09
C ALA A 176 -11.38 10.63 -15.59
N ARG A 177 -10.07 10.39 -15.63
CA ARG A 177 -9.06 11.29 -16.22
C ARG A 177 -8.77 10.89 -17.67
N PRO A 178 -9.33 11.56 -18.70
CA PRO A 178 -8.93 11.30 -20.07
C PRO A 178 -7.57 11.96 -20.33
N GLY A 179 -6.53 11.15 -20.51
CA GLY A 179 -5.26 11.57 -21.10
C GLY A 179 -4.10 11.76 -20.12
N SER A 180 -3.27 10.73 -19.96
CA SER A 180 -1.84 10.88 -19.65
C SER A 180 -1.05 9.60 -19.97
N HIS A 181 -1.22 9.08 -21.19
CA HIS A 181 -0.16 8.27 -21.81
C HIS A 181 0.63 9.24 -22.70
N SER A 182 1.57 9.98 -22.11
CA SER A 182 2.59 10.66 -22.89
C SER A 182 3.96 10.34 -22.28
N ASP A 183 4.73 9.60 -23.07
CA ASP A 183 6.16 9.37 -22.91
C ASP A 183 6.85 10.65 -22.43
N ARG A 184 7.26 10.68 -21.17
CA ARG A 184 8.25 11.66 -20.69
C ARG A 184 9.48 10.93 -20.23
N ALA A 185 10.46 10.85 -21.13
CA ALA A 185 11.82 10.51 -20.80
C ALA A 185 12.35 11.47 -19.72
N VAL A 186 12.88 10.91 -18.64
CA VAL A 186 13.67 11.68 -17.67
C VAL A 186 15.07 11.86 -18.29
N SER A 187 15.36 13.04 -18.83
CA SER A 187 16.73 13.48 -19.17
C SER A 187 17.49 13.94 -17.92
#